data_AF-A0A2W7AYW3-F1
#
_entry.id   AF-A0A2W7AYW3-F1
#
_cell.length_a   1.000
_cell.length_b   1.000
_cell.length_c   1.000
_cell.angle_alpha   90.00
_cell.angle_beta   90.00
_cell.angle_gamma   90.00
#
_symmetry.space_group_name_H-M   'P 1'
#
loop_
_entity.id
_entity.type
_entity.pdbx_description
1 polymer ?
#
loop_
_entity_poly.entity_id
_entity_poly.type
_entity_poly.pdbx_seq_one_letter_code
_entity_poly.pdbx_strand_id
1 'polypeptide(L)' 'MRAVKEVYNEYTPIINARQIEAQKLEHRLSDLVNQAYQLTPEEIDLMWRTAPPRMPISAPEN' A
#
# COMPACT_ATOMS: atom_id res chain seq x y z
N MET A 1 -28.07 10.07 16.46
CA MET A 1 -26.87 9.84 15.64
C MET A 1 -25.75 9.06 16.37
N ARG A 2 -26.07 8.07 17.23
CA ARG A 2 -25.06 7.29 18.00
C ARG A 2 -24.71 5.96 17.34
N ALA A 3 -25.70 5.31 16.72
CA ALA A 3 -25.57 3.99 16.11
C ALA A 3 -24.57 3.92 14.94
N VAL A 4 -24.49 4.96 14.10
CA VAL A 4 -23.56 4.98 12.95
C VAL A 4 -22.10 4.98 13.40
N LYS A 5 -21.81 5.68 14.52
CA LYS A 5 -20.44 5.80 15.04
C LYS A 5 -19.97 4.52 15.75
N GLU A 6 -20.89 3.80 16.38
CA GLU A 6 -20.63 2.47 16.96
C GLU A 6 -20.34 1.44 15.90
N VAL A 7 -21.18 1.35 14.86
CA VAL A 7 -20.97 0.46 13.72
C VAL A 7 -19.64 0.76 13.03
N TYR A 8 -19.32 2.04 12.80
CA TYR A 8 -18.03 2.44 12.22
C TYR A 8 -16.84 1.97 13.07
N ASN A 9 -16.89 2.19 14.40
CA ASN A 9 -15.82 1.78 15.30
C ASN A 9 -15.63 0.26 15.38
N GLU A 10 -16.68 -0.53 15.13
CA GLU A 10 -16.61 -1.99 15.11
C GLU A 10 -15.89 -2.52 13.85
N TYR A 11 -16.14 -1.91 12.68
CA TYR A 11 -15.56 -2.36 11.42
C TYR A 11 -14.17 -1.78 11.12
N THR A 12 -13.88 -0.56 11.57
CA THR A 12 -12.60 0.14 11.33
C THR A 12 -11.36 -0.69 11.70
N PRO A 13 -11.27 -1.37 12.87
CA PRO A 13 -10.08 -2.15 13.21
C PRO A 13 -9.86 -3.34 12.27
N ILE A 14 -10.93 -3.97 11.78
CA ILE A 14 -10.83 -5.11 10.84
C ILE A 14 -10.35 -4.61 9.47
N ILE A 15 -10.86 -3.47 9.01
CA ILE A 15 -10.44 -2.86 7.74
C ILE A 15 -8.96 -2.47 7.81
N ASN A 16 -8.54 -1.83 8.92
CA ASN A 16 -7.14 -1.44 9.12
C ASN A 16 -6.21 -2.65 9.18
N ALA A 17 -6.61 -3.72 9.88
CA ALA A 17 -5.82 -4.96 9.93
C ALA A 17 -5.60 -5.56 8.53
N ARG A 18 -6.65 -5.61 7.71
CA ARG A 18 -6.57 -6.09 6.32
C ARG A 18 -5.68 -5.20 5.45
N GLN A 19 -5.74 -3.88 5.62
CA GLN A 19 -4.88 -2.95 4.88
C GLN A 19 -3.39 -3.15 5.25
N ILE A 20 -3.08 -3.35 6.53
CA ILE A 20 -1.71 -3.63 6.99
C ILE A 20 -1.21 -4.96 6.41
N GLU A 21 -2.04 -6.00 6.41
CA GLU A 21 -1.69 -7.28 5.81
C GLU A 21 -1.44 -7.17 4.30
N ALA A 22 -2.30 -6.45 3.57
CA ALA A 22 -2.14 -6.18 2.15
C ALA A 22 -0.82 -5.43 1.87
N GLN A 23 -0.54 -4.35 2.60
CA GLN A 23 0.69 -3.59 2.46
C GLN A 23 1.94 -4.46 2.72
N LYS A 24 1.88 -5.36 3.70
CA LYS A 24 2.98 -6.31 3.99
C LYS A 24 3.20 -7.30 2.84
N LEU A 25 2.11 -7.82 2.25
CA LEU A 25 2.18 -8.73 1.11
C LEU A 25 2.73 -8.03 -0.13
N GLU A 26 2.32 -6.79 -0.39
CA GLU A 26 2.81 -5.97 -1.50
C GLU A 26 4.31 -5.68 -1.38
N HIS A 27 4.81 -5.36 -0.18
CA HIS A 27 6.24 -5.18 0.05
C HIS A 27 7.01 -6.48 -0.23
N ARG A 28 6.55 -7.60 0.34
CA ARG A 28 7.20 -8.90 0.13
C ARG A 28 7.21 -9.33 -1.33
N LEU A 29 6.15 -9.05 -2.07
CA LEU A 29 6.10 -9.31 -3.52
C LEU A 29 7.11 -8.44 -4.26
N SER A 30 7.20 -7.16 -3.93
CA SER A 30 8.16 -6.23 -4.53
C SER A 30 9.61 -6.69 -4.28
N ASP A 31 9.92 -7.11 -3.05
CA ASP A 31 11.24 -7.64 -2.70
C ASP A 31 11.59 -8.89 -3.52
N LEU A 32 10.64 -9.81 -3.68
CA LEU A 32 10.82 -11.03 -4.48
C LEU A 32 11.03 -10.73 -5.96
N VAL A 33 10.29 -9.76 -6.50
CA VAL A 33 10.46 -9.30 -7.89
C VAL A 33 11.85 -8.69 -8.08
N ASN A 34 12.26 -7.78 -7.18
CA ASN A 34 13.58 -7.15 -7.23
C ASN A 34 14.71 -8.20 -7.15
N GLN A 35 14.55 -9.20 -6.27
CA GLN A 35 15.50 -10.31 -6.16
C GLN A 35 15.57 -11.16 -7.43
N ALA A 36 14.42 -11.48 -8.04
CA ALA A 36 14.37 -12.29 -9.26
C ALA A 36 15.06 -11.60 -10.45
N TYR A 37 14.94 -10.27 -10.52
CA TYR A 37 15.61 -9.45 -11.54
C TYR A 37 17.06 -9.08 -11.18
N GLN A 38 17.56 -9.48 -10.00
CA GLN A 38 18.91 -9.17 -9.50
C GLN A 38 19.22 -7.66 -9.53
N LEU A 39 18.19 -6.82 -9.36
CA LEU A 39 18.34 -5.37 -9.43
C LEU A 39 19.15 -4.86 -8.25
N THR A 40 20.10 -3.97 -8.52
CA THR A 40 20.83 -3.29 -7.45
C THR A 40 19.97 -2.16 -6.84
N PRO A 41 20.28 -1.71 -5.61
CA PRO A 41 19.58 -0.57 -5.01
C PRO A 41 19.61 0.68 -5.90
N GLU A 42 20.71 0.90 -6.64
CA GLU A 42 20.88 2.03 -7.56
C GLU A 42 19.97 1.91 -8.79
N GLU A 43 19.79 0.70 -9.32
CA GLU A 43 18.88 0.44 -10.44
C GLU A 43 17.42 0.63 -10.02
N ILE A 44 17.06 0.21 -8.81
CA ILE A 44 15.72 0.44 -8.24
C ILE A 44 15.47 1.94 -8.06
N ASP A 45 16.43 2.68 -7.51
CA ASP A 45 16.34 4.15 -7.38
C ASP A 45 16.16 4.82 -8.74
N LEU A 46 16.94 4.41 -9.74
CA LEU A 46 16.82 4.91 -11.10
C LEU A 46 15.44 4.61 -11.70
N MET A 47 14.89 3.42 -11.46
CA MET A 47 13.55 3.05 -11.90
C MET A 47 12.49 3.94 -11.25
N TRP A 48 12.60 4.25 -9.96
CA TRP A 48 11.68 5.17 -9.28
C TRP A 48 11.78 6.60 -9.78
N ARG A 49 13.00 7.08 -10.05
CA ARG A 49 13.24 8.44 -10.58
C ARG A 49 12.71 8.64 -12.00
N THR A 50 12.71 7.57 -12.79
CA THR A 50 12.27 7.60 -14.19
C THR A 50 10.86 7.05 -14.39
N ALA A 51 10.25 6.50 -13.32
CA ALA A 51 8.88 6.02 -13.37
C ALA A 51 7.94 7.17 -13.73
N PRO A 52 7.02 6.97 -14.69
CA PRO A 52 5.99 7.95 -14.98
C PRO A 52 5.18 8.24 -13.70
N PRO A 53 4.59 9.45 -13.56
CA PRO A 53 3.83 9.82 -12.38
C PRO A 53 2.83 8.73 -12.04
N ARG A 54 2.96 8.16 -10.83
CA ARG A 54 2.00 7.16 -10.37
C ARG A 54 0.64 7.84 -10.33
N MET A 55 -0.34 7.23 -11.01
CA MET A 55 -1.71 7.71 -11.04
C MET A 55 -2.13 8.06 -9.61
N PRO A 56 -2.59 9.30 -9.32
CA PRO A 56 -2.92 9.69 -7.97
C PRO A 56 -3.98 8.74 -7.44
N ILE A 57 -3.66 8.02 -6.36
CA ILE A 57 -4.65 7.26 -5.61
C ILE A 57 -5.52 8.33 -4.95
N SER A 58 -6.72 8.53 -5.46
CA SER A 58 -7.68 9.49 -4.90
C SER A 58 -7.81 9.22 -3.41
N ALA A 59 -7.32 10.15 -2.58
CA ALA A 59 -7.55 10.15 -1.15
C ALA A 59 -9.08 10.19 -0.92
N PRO A 60 -9.62 9.47 0.07
CA PRO A 60 -11.05 9.50 0.34
C PRO A 60 -11.48 10.95 0.61
N GLU A 61 -12.47 11.45 -0.15
CA GLU A 61 -13.09 12.75 0.11
C GLU A 61 -13.79 12.71 1.48
N ASN A 62 -13.52 13.73 2.30
CA ASN A 62 -14.04 13.88 3.67
C ASN A 62 -15.54 14.15 3.71
#